data_AF-A0A846TBQ6-F1
#
_entry.id   AF-A0A846TBQ6-F1
#
_cell.length_a   1.000
_cell.length_b   1.000
_cell.length_c   1.000
_cell.angle_alpha   90.00
_cell.angle_beta   90.00
_cell.angle_gamma   90.00
#
_symmetry.space_group_name_H-M   'P 1'
#
loop_
_entity.id
_entity.type
_entity.pdbx_description
1 polymer ?
#
loop_
_entity_poly.entity_id
_entity_poly.type
_entity_poly.pdbx_seq_one_letter_code
_entity_poly.pdbx_strand_id
1 'polypeptide(L)' 'MPARPKLSFNTPHPATAKDTAEQRPDRVGKRLLQAHLPATTVIELKILAAKKGVPVVSLVEEAVAMLLAQHRDELV' A
#
# COMPACT_ATOMS: atom_id res chain seq x y z
N MET A 1 -5.07 -58.33 24.57
CA MET A 1 -4.82 -57.33 23.51
C MET A 1 -6.09 -56.52 23.28
N PRO A 2 -6.18 -55.24 23.67
CA PRO A 2 -7.19 -54.36 23.09
C PRO A 2 -6.52 -53.39 22.11
N ALA A 3 -7.01 -53.39 20.88
CA ALA A 3 -6.60 -52.46 19.83
C ALA A 3 -6.89 -51.02 20.26
N ARG A 4 -5.86 -50.17 20.26
CA ARG A 4 -6.02 -48.73 20.51
C ARG A 4 -6.71 -48.09 19.29
N PRO A 5 -7.80 -47.34 19.44
CA PRO A 5 -8.38 -46.61 18.32
C PRO A 5 -7.40 -45.51 17.90
N LYS A 6 -7.01 -45.51 16.62
CA LYS A 6 -6.25 -44.43 16.01
C LYS A 6 -7.17 -43.21 15.94
N LEU A 7 -7.06 -42.31 16.92
CA LEU A 7 -7.57 -40.95 16.83
C LEU A 7 -6.81 -40.24 15.70
N SER A 8 -7.35 -40.30 14.49
CA SER A 8 -6.91 -39.43 13.39
C SER A 8 -7.38 -38.02 13.74
N PHE A 9 -6.52 -37.27 14.41
CA PHE A 9 -6.66 -35.82 14.44
C PHE A 9 -6.57 -35.35 13.00
N ASN A 10 -7.72 -34.90 12.49
CA ASN A 10 -7.83 -34.20 11.23
C ASN A 10 -7.09 -32.87 11.42
N THR A 11 -5.78 -32.87 11.22
CA THR A 11 -4.98 -31.66 11.19
C THR A 11 -5.50 -30.86 10.00
N PRO A 12 -6.03 -29.64 10.19
CA PRO A 12 -6.28 -28.79 9.04
C PRO A 12 -4.91 -28.56 8.40
N HIS A 13 -4.73 -29.07 7.19
CA HIS A 13 -3.60 -28.70 6.36
C HIS A 13 -3.52 -27.17 6.40
N PRO A 14 -2.39 -26.55 6.78
CA PRO A 14 -2.26 -25.12 6.58
C PRO A 14 -2.40 -24.94 5.08
N ALA A 15 -3.44 -24.22 4.67
CA ALA A 15 -3.60 -23.79 3.29
C ALA A 15 -2.26 -23.17 2.92
N THR A 16 -1.53 -23.85 2.04
CA THR A 16 -0.38 -23.26 1.39
C THR A 16 -0.99 -22.17 0.55
N ALA A 17 -1.06 -20.96 1.13
CA ALA A 17 -1.42 -19.74 0.45
C ALA A 17 -0.29 -19.44 -0.56
N LYS A 18 -0.22 -20.27 -1.60
CA LYS A 18 0.13 -19.88 -2.96
C LYS A 18 -1.06 -19.09 -3.50
N ASP A 19 -1.49 -18.07 -2.76
CA ASP A 19 -2.26 -17.01 -3.35
C ASP A 19 -1.22 -16.17 -4.07
N THR A 20 -1.08 -16.49 -5.35
CA THR A 20 -0.88 -15.55 -6.44
C THR A 20 -0.61 -14.15 -5.92
N ALA A 21 0.62 -13.71 -6.09
CA ALA A 21 0.98 -12.31 -6.02
C ALA A 21 0.08 -11.52 -6.99
N GLU A 22 -1.14 -11.22 -6.58
CA GLU A 22 -1.81 -9.98 -6.93
C GLU A 22 -0.95 -8.90 -6.31
N GLN A 23 0.11 -8.58 -7.05
CA GLN A 23 1.01 -7.49 -6.80
C GLN A 23 0.18 -6.23 -6.95
N ARG A 24 -0.61 -5.92 -5.91
CA ARG A 24 -1.47 -4.75 -5.86
C ARG A 24 -0.56 -3.54 -6.12
N PRO A 25 -0.66 -2.90 -7.29
CA PRO A 25 0.26 -1.82 -7.68
C PRO A 25 0.27 -0.69 -6.63
N ASP A 26 -0.85 -0.54 -5.92
CA ASP A 26 -1.04 0.38 -4.79
C ASP A 26 0.00 0.25 -3.66
N ARG A 27 0.56 -0.93 -3.42
CA ARG A 27 1.53 -1.11 -2.32
C ARG A 27 2.87 -0.46 -2.62
N VAL A 28 3.27 -0.40 -3.89
CA VAL A 28 4.55 0.19 -4.29
C VAL A 28 4.48 1.70 -4.12
N GLY A 29 3.44 2.36 -4.67
CA GLY A 29 3.27 3.81 -4.53
C GLY A 29 3.15 4.28 -3.07
N LYS A 30 2.38 3.55 -2.24
CA LYS A 30 2.26 3.86 -0.80
C LYS A 30 3.57 3.73 -0.04
N ARG A 31 4.39 2.72 -0.39
CA ARG A 31 5.73 2.54 0.21
C ARG A 31 6.70 3.64 -0.20
N LEU A 32 6.64 4.09 -1.46
CA LEU A 32 7.50 5.17 -1.95
C LEU A 32 7.24 6.49 -1.20
N LEU A 33 5.97 6.87 -1.03
CA LEU A 33 5.64 8.09 -0.28
C LEU A 33 6.11 8.01 1.18
N GLN A 34 5.97 6.86 1.83
CA GLN A 34 6.41 6.68 3.21
C GLN A 34 7.94 6.60 3.36
N ALA A 35 8.65 6.14 2.33
CA ALA A 35 10.10 6.03 2.35
C ALA A 35 10.80 7.37 2.09
N HIS A 36 10.17 8.27 1.33
CA HIS A 36 10.81 9.49 0.85
C HIS A 36 10.26 10.79 1.44
N LEU A 37 9.11 10.75 2.12
CA LEU A 37 8.55 11.91 2.81
C LEU A 37 8.70 11.76 4.34
N PRO A 38 8.91 12.87 5.06
CA PRO A 38 8.83 12.88 6.51
C PRO A 38 7.46 12.34 6.98
N ALA A 39 7.46 11.59 8.09
CA ALA A 39 6.25 10.98 8.62
C ALA A 39 5.15 12.01 8.93
N THR A 40 5.52 13.20 9.39
CA THR A 40 4.60 14.33 9.64
C THR A 40 3.88 14.76 8.36
N THR A 41 4.63 14.95 7.27
CA THR A 41 4.08 15.33 5.96
C THR A 41 3.13 14.27 5.40
N VAL A 42 3.41 12.99 5.61
CA VAL A 42 2.51 11.90 5.20
C VAL A 42 1.19 11.95 5.97
N ILE A 43 1.22 12.28 7.25
CA ILE A 43 0.01 12.44 8.07
C ILE A 43 -0.81 13.63 7.58
N GLU A 44 -0.17 14.78 7.36
CA GLU A 44 -0.82 15.98 6.86
C GLU A 44 -1.48 15.75 5.49
N LEU A 45 -0.79 15.07 4.57
CA LEU A 45 -1.34 14.69 3.26
C LEU A 45 -2.59 13.80 3.39
N LYS A 46 -2.58 12.84 4.33
CA LYS A 46 -3.76 12.01 4.59
C LYS A 46 -4.93 12.81 5.16
N ILE A 47 -4.66 13.74 6.08
CA ILE A 47 -5.69 14.64 6.63
C ILE A 47 -6.28 15.51 5.51
N LEU A 48 -5.43 16.07 4.64
CA LEU A 48 -5.86 16.90 3.52
C LEU A 48 -6.68 16.11 2.49
N ALA A 49 -6.25 14.89 2.16
CA ALA A 49 -6.99 13.95 1.31
C ALA A 49 -8.39 13.67 1.87
N ALA A 50 -8.48 13.36 3.16
CA ALA A 50 -9.75 13.12 3.83
C ALA A 50 -10.66 14.35 3.82
N LYS A 51 -10.11 15.54 4.08
CA LYS A 51 -10.87 16.81 4.06
C LYS A 51 -11.44 17.13 2.67
N LYS A 52 -10.68 16.85 1.61
CA LYS A 52 -11.09 17.09 0.22
C LYS A 52 -11.89 15.95 -0.39
N GLY A 53 -12.00 14.80 0.28
CA GLY A 53 -12.70 13.61 -0.23
C GLY A 53 -12.03 12.96 -1.45
N VAL A 54 -10.72 13.15 -1.61
CA VAL A 54 -9.94 12.63 -2.75
C VAL A 54 -8.86 11.65 -2.27
N PRO A 55 -8.38 10.73 -3.11
CA PRO A 55 -7.27 9.87 -2.74
C PRO A 55 -5.96 10.67 -2.63
N VAL A 56 -5.07 10.25 -1.71
CA VAL A 56 -3.76 10.89 -1.48
C VAL A 56 -2.93 10.96 -2.78
N VAL A 57 -3.05 9.97 -3.66
CA VAL A 57 -2.33 9.92 -4.94
C VAL A 57 -2.68 11.11 -5.81
N SER A 58 -3.96 11.47 -5.92
CA SER A 58 -4.40 12.62 -6.75
C SER A 58 -3.85 13.95 -6.25
N LEU A 59 -3.67 14.11 -4.94
CA LEU A 59 -3.04 15.31 -4.38
C LEU A 59 -1.54 15.38 -4.72
N VAL A 60 -0.87 14.22 -4.73
CA VAL A 60 0.54 14.15 -5.12
C VAL A 60 0.68 14.45 -6.61
N GLU A 61 -0.19 13.90 -7.46
CA GLU A 61 -0.22 14.21 -8.89
C GLU A 61 -0.45 15.70 -9.15
N GLU A 62 -1.40 16.32 -8.46
CA GLU A 62 -1.67 17.77 -8.55
C GLU A 62 -0.43 18.59 -8.13
N ALA A 63 0.21 18.23 -7.01
CA ALA A 63 1.41 18.91 -6.53
C ALA A 63 2.58 18.79 -7.53
N VAL A 64 2.79 17.60 -8.11
CA VAL A 64 3.81 17.37 -9.14
C VAL A 64 3.50 18.16 -10.40
N ALA A 65 2.24 18.19 -10.85
CA ALA A 65 1.83 18.97 -12.00
C ALA A 65 2.08 20.47 -11.80
N MET A 66 1.80 21.00 -10.60
CA MET A 66 2.10 22.39 -10.25
C MET A 66 3.61 22.68 -10.26
N LEU A 67 4.43 21.79 -9.69
CA LEU A 67 5.89 21.92 -9.71
C LEU A 67 6.45 21.92 -11.14
N LEU A 68 5.99 21.00 -11.99
CA LEU A 68 6.41 20.93 -13.38
C LEU A 68 5.97 22.17 -14.18
N ALA A 69 4.78 22.70 -13.89
CA ALA A 69 4.32 23.94 -14.51
C ALA A 69 5.17 25.14 -14.07
N GLN A 70 5.56 25.20 -12.79
CA GLN A 70 6.35 26.29 -12.23
C GLN A 70 7.81 26.29 -12.73
N HIS A 71 8.41 25.12 -12.91
CA HIS A 71 9.80 24.97 -13.39
C HIS A 71 9.90 24.73 -14.91
N ARG A 72 8.82 24.92 -15.66
CA ARG A 72 8.78 24.69 -17.11
C ARG A 72 9.78 25.59 -17.86
N ASP A 73 10.00 26.81 -17.38
CA ASP A 73 10.89 27.79 -18.00
C ASP A 73 12.36 27.61 -17.63
N GLU A 74 12.67 26.84 -16.58
CA GLU A 74 14.05 26.52 -16.16
C GLU A 74 14.60 25.26 -16.86
N LEU A 75 13.73 24.51 -17.53
CA LEU A 75 14.05 23.26 -18.25
C LEU A 75 14.27 23.46 -19.76
N VAL A 76 14.18 24.70 -20.27
CA VAL A 76 14.40 25.10 -21.68
C VAL A 76 15.73 25.85 -21.78
#